data_AF-X1U156-F1
#
_entry.id   AF-X1U156-F1
#
_cell.length_a   1.000
_cell.length_b   1.000
_cell.length_c   1.000
_cell.angle_alpha   90.00
_cell.angle_beta   90.00
_cell.angle_gamma   90.00
#
_symmetry.space_group_name_H-M   'P 1'
#
loop_
_entity.id
_entity.type
_entity.pdbx_description
1 polymer ?
#
loop_
_entity_poly.entity_id
_entity_poly.type
_entity_poly.pdbx_seq_one_letter_code
_entity_poly.pdbx_strand_id
1 'polypeptide(L)'
;ASENGVFAGGDLVRGPSTVIEVIRDGINAAISIDKYLGGKGIIEEKIRKEEKLDETILSSENPEVRLRVKKTQNKVKDNIKSFAEVEAAYSEDEARQEASRCLRCDIQVACIKRKGGFW
;
A
#
# COMPACT_ATOMS: atom_id res chain seq x y z
N ALA A 1 -3.57 -4.59 -35.69
CA ALA A 1 -2.24 -4.91 -36.24
C ALA A 1 -1.20 -4.65 -35.15
N SER A 2 -0.16 -5.47 -35.06
CA SER A 2 0.98 -5.24 -34.16
C SER A 2 2.11 -4.59 -34.94
N GLU A 3 2.78 -3.58 -34.36
CA GLU A 3 3.91 -2.90 -34.98
C GLU A 3 5.19 -3.03 -34.18
N ASN A 4 6.32 -3.11 -34.90
CA ASN A 4 7.62 -3.26 -34.27
C ASN A 4 8.02 -2.00 -33.49
N GLY A 5 8.58 -2.18 -32.30
CA GLY A 5 8.94 -1.07 -31.41
C GLY A 5 7.75 -0.40 -30.70
N VAL A 6 6.53 -0.91 -30.87
CA VAL A 6 5.33 -0.43 -30.14
C VAL A 6 4.99 -1.41 -29.02
N PHE A 7 4.87 -0.89 -27.80
CA PHE A 7 4.57 -1.67 -26.60
C PHE A 7 3.31 -1.11 -25.94
N ALA A 8 2.50 -1.99 -25.36
CA ALA A 8 1.25 -1.61 -24.70
C ALA A 8 1.00 -2.49 -23.46
N GLY A 9 0.28 -1.94 -22.49
CA GLY A 9 -0.08 -2.62 -21.25
C GLY A 9 -1.26 -1.96 -20.55
N GLY A 10 -1.79 -2.60 -19.51
CA GLY A 10 -2.90 -2.08 -18.72
C GLY A 10 -4.26 -2.26 -19.39
N ASP A 11 -5.24 -1.45 -18.97
CA ASP A 11 -6.64 -1.61 -19.37
C ASP A 11 -6.87 -1.49 -20.87
N LEU A 12 -6.00 -0.76 -21.60
CA LEU A 12 -6.06 -0.67 -23.06
C LEU A 12 -5.86 -2.03 -23.73
N VAL A 13 -5.05 -2.91 -23.12
CA VAL A 13 -4.72 -4.24 -23.66
C VAL A 13 -5.62 -5.31 -23.07
N ARG A 14 -6.01 -5.18 -21.80
CA ARG A 14 -6.75 -6.23 -21.07
C ARG A 14 -8.25 -5.98 -20.92
N GLY A 15 -8.71 -4.74 -21.09
CA GLY A 15 -9.99 -4.30 -20.53
C GLY A 15 -9.88 -4.04 -19.02
N PRO A 16 -11.01 -3.86 -18.31
CA PRO A 16 -11.00 -3.54 -16.88
C PRO A 16 -10.23 -4.60 -16.06
N SER A 17 -9.10 -4.19 -15.47
CA SER A 17 -8.20 -5.08 -14.72
C SER A 17 -7.95 -4.54 -13.31
N THR A 18 -7.35 -5.36 -12.46
CA THR A 18 -6.91 -4.90 -11.14
C THR A 18 -5.66 -4.02 -11.25
N VAL A 19 -5.46 -3.11 -10.29
CA VAL A 19 -4.28 -2.23 -10.24
C VAL A 19 -2.97 -3.03 -10.28
N ILE A 20 -2.92 -4.19 -9.63
CA ILE A 20 -1.74 -5.07 -9.59
C ILE A 20 -1.41 -5.60 -10.99
N GLU A 21 -2.43 -5.96 -11.76
CA GLU A 21 -2.25 -6.47 -13.12
C GLU A 21 -1.76 -5.40 -14.09
N VAL A 22 -2.25 -4.17 -13.95
CA VAL A 22 -1.80 -3.02 -14.75
C VAL A 22 -0.34 -2.67 -14.41
N ILE A 23 0.03 -2.71 -13.13
CA ILE A 23 1.43 -2.49 -12.69
C ILE A 23 2.35 -3.56 -13.31
N ARG A 24 1.95 -4.83 -13.28
CA ARG A 24 2.70 -5.93 -13.91
C ARG A 24 2.92 -5.69 -15.41
N ASP A 25 1.93 -5.15 -16.10
CA ASP A 25 2.06 -4.87 -17.53
C ASP A 25 3.02 -3.73 -17.82
N GLY A 26 3.01 -2.69 -16.98
CA GLY A 26 4.01 -1.62 -17.05
C GLY A 26 5.44 -2.15 -16.90
N ILE A 27 5.66 -3.07 -15.95
CA ILE A 27 6.97 -3.72 -15.74
C ILE A 27 7.37 -4.53 -16.98
N ASN A 28 6.47 -5.35 -17.52
CA ASN A 28 6.74 -6.16 -18.71
C ASN A 28 7.01 -5.30 -19.95
N ALA A 29 6.28 -4.19 -20.12
CA ALA A 29 6.52 -3.24 -21.19
C ALA A 29 7.92 -2.63 -21.07
N ALA A 30 8.32 -2.19 -19.87
CA ALA A 30 9.66 -1.65 -19.63
C ALA A 30 10.77 -2.68 -19.90
N ILE A 31 10.60 -3.94 -19.48
CA ILE A 31 11.56 -5.04 -19.78
C ILE A 31 11.68 -5.25 -21.29
N SER A 32 10.57 -5.19 -22.01
CA SER A 32 10.53 -5.43 -23.46
C SER A 32 11.16 -4.28 -24.23
N ILE A 33 10.94 -3.03 -23.79
CA ILE A 33 11.58 -1.83 -24.33
C ILE A 33 13.09 -1.90 -24.13
N ASP A 34 13.56 -2.25 -22.93
CA ASP A 34 15.00 -2.34 -22.64
C ASP A 34 15.68 -3.38 -23.55
N LYS A 35 15.08 -4.58 -23.70
CA LYS A 35 15.58 -5.61 -24.62
C LYS A 35 15.58 -5.14 -26.08
N TYR A 36 14.53 -4.44 -26.49
CA TYR A 36 14.43 -3.90 -27.85
C TYR A 36 15.53 -2.88 -28.15
N LEU A 37 15.94 -2.10 -27.15
CA LEU A 37 17.03 -1.13 -27.24
C LEU A 37 18.43 -1.76 -27.04
N GLY A 38 18.54 -3.09 -26.91
CA GLY A 38 19.81 -3.81 -26.76
C GLY A 38 20.26 -4.01 -25.31
N GLY A 39 19.42 -3.67 -24.33
CA GLY A 39 19.61 -3.96 -22.92
C GLY A 39 19.35 -5.43 -22.57
N LYS A 40 19.46 -5.76 -21.28
CA LYS A 40 19.30 -7.14 -20.77
C LYS A 40 17.88 -7.44 -20.26
N GLY A 41 17.03 -6.41 -20.16
CA GLY A 41 15.70 -6.50 -19.58
C GLY A 41 15.72 -6.78 -18.08
N ILE A 42 16.77 -6.37 -17.37
CA ILE A 42 16.91 -6.56 -15.94
C ILE A 42 16.49 -5.26 -15.25
N ILE A 43 15.25 -5.24 -14.76
CA ILE A 43 14.73 -4.14 -13.94
C ILE A 43 14.75 -4.63 -12.50
N GLU A 44 15.61 -4.03 -11.68
CA GLU A 44 15.68 -4.36 -10.26
C GLU A 44 14.40 -3.89 -9.56
N GLU A 45 13.56 -4.83 -9.16
CA GLU A 45 12.50 -4.55 -8.21
C GLU A 45 13.15 -4.34 -6.84
N LYS A 46 13.07 -3.11 -6.32
CA LYS A 46 13.33 -2.85 -4.90
C LYS A 46 12.18 -3.45 -4.09
N ILE A 47 12.21 -4.77 -3.92
CA ILE A 47 11.38 -5.45 -2.95
C ILE A 47 11.83 -4.89 -1.60
N ARG A 48 10.90 -4.20 -0.91
CA ARG A 48 11.17 -3.67 0.43
C ARG A 48 11.69 -4.81 1.28
N LYS A 49 12.92 -4.66 1.80
CA LYS A 49 13.51 -5.68 2.67
C LYS A 49 12.57 -5.90 3.84
N GLU A 50 12.32 -7.17 4.18
CA GLU A 50 11.60 -7.51 5.41
C GLU A 50 12.42 -6.96 6.58
N GLU A 51 11.86 -5.96 7.27
CA GLU A 51 12.43 -5.47 8.52
C GLU A 51 12.20 -6.53 9.60
N LYS A 52 13.27 -6.91 10.32
CA LYS A 52 13.15 -7.84 11.45
C LYS A 52 12.30 -7.20 12.53
N LEU A 53 11.31 -7.92 13.05
CA LEU A 53 10.53 -7.46 14.19
C LEU A 53 11.43 -7.27 15.42
N ASP A 54 11.28 -6.13 16.09
CA ASP A 54 11.85 -5.90 17.42
C ASP A 54 11.01 -6.63 18.47
N GLU A 55 11.62 -7.62 19.11
CA GLU A 55 10.95 -8.51 20.07
C GLU A 55 10.66 -7.84 21.42
N THR A 56 11.28 -6.69 21.73
CA THR A 56 11.04 -5.99 23.01
C THR A 56 9.64 -5.38 23.12
N ILE A 57 8.95 -5.24 21.99
CA ILE A 57 7.60 -4.67 21.87
C ILE A 57 6.51 -5.68 22.30
N LEU A 58 6.82 -6.99 22.32
CA LEU A 58 5.86 -8.08 22.59
C LEU A 58 5.25 -8.10 24.00
N SER A 59 5.87 -7.42 24.97
CA SER A 59 5.58 -7.65 26.40
C SER A 59 4.79 -6.55 27.10
N SER A 60 4.55 -5.39 26.47
CA SER A 60 4.09 -4.19 27.20
C SER A 60 2.65 -3.75 26.93
N GLU A 61 1.95 -4.31 25.95
CA GLU A 61 0.66 -3.75 25.52
C GLU A 61 -0.51 -4.67 25.88
N ASN A 62 -1.24 -4.31 26.93
CA ASN A 62 -2.59 -4.78 27.18
C ASN A 62 -3.52 -3.93 26.29
N PRO A 63 -4.20 -4.50 25.28
CA PRO A 63 -5.00 -3.72 24.35
C PRO A 63 -6.30 -3.34 25.04
N GLU A 64 -6.28 -2.26 25.81
CA GLU A 64 -7.51 -1.58 26.18
C GLU A 64 -8.23 -1.18 24.88
N VAL A 65 -9.50 -1.56 24.77
CA VAL A 65 -10.32 -1.21 23.62
C VAL A 65 -10.53 0.30 23.63
N ARG A 66 -9.70 1.01 22.86
CA ARG A 66 -9.79 2.45 22.69
C ARG A 66 -10.77 2.78 21.56
N LEU A 67 -11.69 3.70 21.82
CA LEU A 67 -12.62 4.20 20.81
C LEU A 67 -11.89 4.98 19.72
N ARG A 68 -12.41 4.91 18.49
CA ARG A 68 -11.87 5.66 17.34
C ARG A 68 -12.00 7.15 17.57
N VAL A 69 -10.94 7.90 17.27
CA VAL A 69 -10.99 9.37 17.26
C VAL A 69 -11.97 9.82 16.18
N LYS A 70 -12.92 10.68 16.55
CA LYS A 70 -13.91 11.19 15.59
C LYS A 70 -13.24 12.19 14.65
N LYS A 71 -13.22 11.88 13.36
CA LYS A 71 -12.58 12.74 12.36
C LYS A 71 -13.43 13.98 12.08
N THR A 72 -12.77 15.13 11.99
CA THR A 72 -13.42 16.39 11.62
C THR A 72 -13.69 16.39 10.12
N GLN A 73 -14.93 16.67 9.73
CA GLN A 73 -15.35 16.75 8.33
C GLN A 73 -15.62 18.20 7.95
N ASN A 74 -15.12 18.61 6.79
CA ASN A 74 -15.43 19.91 6.23
C ASN A 74 -16.89 19.96 5.78
N LYS A 75 -17.50 21.14 5.83
CA LYS A 75 -18.90 21.27 5.44
C LYS A 75 -19.03 20.99 3.96
N VAL A 76 -20.08 20.24 3.60
CA VAL A 76 -20.37 19.86 2.21
C VAL A 76 -20.37 21.06 1.25
N LYS A 77 -20.89 22.21 1.69
CA LYS A 77 -20.93 23.44 0.89
C LYS A 77 -19.54 23.94 0.47
N ASP A 78 -18.53 23.71 1.29
CA ASP A 78 -17.17 24.18 1.05
C ASP A 78 -16.41 23.23 0.10
N ASN A 79 -16.79 21.96 0.07
CA ASN A 79 -16.17 20.92 -0.77
C ASN A 79 -16.77 20.80 -2.18
N ILE A 80 -18.05 21.14 -2.38
CA ILE A 80 -18.73 20.99 -3.69
C ILE A 80 -18.04 21.78 -4.81
N LYS A 81 -17.40 22.90 -4.48
CA LYS A 81 -16.79 23.82 -5.46
C LYS A 81 -15.28 23.98 -5.27
N SER A 82 -14.65 23.08 -4.54
CA SER A 82 -13.22 23.16 -4.26
C SER A 82 -12.56 21.79 -4.29
N PHE A 83 -11.24 21.79 -4.29
CA PHE A 83 -10.42 20.59 -4.08
C PHE A 83 -10.03 20.44 -2.60
N ALA A 84 -10.77 21.08 -1.68
CA ALA A 84 -10.52 20.94 -0.26
C ALA A 84 -10.78 19.49 0.20
N GLU A 85 -10.01 19.04 1.18
CA GLU A 85 -10.16 17.71 1.74
C GLU A 85 -11.56 17.55 2.37
N VAL A 86 -12.20 16.40 2.15
CA VAL A 86 -13.51 16.13 2.74
C VAL A 86 -13.39 15.89 4.25
N GLU A 87 -12.39 15.12 4.64
CA GLU A 87 -12.02 14.88 6.03
C GLU A 87 -10.73 15.64 6.33
N ALA A 88 -10.77 16.49 7.35
CA ALA A 88 -9.58 17.20 7.79
C ALA A 88 -8.54 16.22 8.35
N ALA A 89 -7.27 16.58 8.22
CA ALA A 89 -6.18 15.90 8.90
C ALA A 89 -6.38 15.93 10.43
N TYR A 90 -5.86 14.90 11.11
CA TYR A 90 -5.79 14.90 12.56
C TYR A 90 -4.83 16.00 13.05
N SER A 91 -5.13 16.57 14.22
CA SER A 91 -4.11 17.25 15.01
C SER A 91 -3.04 16.25 15.46
N GLU A 92 -1.88 16.76 15.90
CA GLU A 92 -0.80 15.90 16.38
C GLU A 92 -1.24 14.98 17.53
N ASP A 93 -2.03 15.50 18.46
CA ASP A 93 -2.54 14.74 19.61
C ASP A 93 -3.54 13.67 19.19
N GLU A 94 -4.48 14.01 18.28
CA GLU A 94 -5.43 13.06 17.72
C GLU A 94 -4.73 11.95 16.92
N ALA A 95 -3.69 12.30 16.17
CA ALA A 95 -2.89 11.35 15.41
C ALA A 95 -2.15 10.38 16.33
N ARG A 96 -1.53 10.88 17.41
CA ARG A 96 -0.88 10.05 18.44
C ARG A 96 -1.90 9.13 19.12
N GLN A 97 -3.08 9.65 19.46
CA GLN A 97 -4.15 8.87 20.08
C GLN A 97 -4.64 7.75 19.15
N GLU A 98 -4.91 8.04 17.88
CA GLU A 98 -5.37 7.04 16.91
C GLU A 98 -4.28 5.99 16.61
N ALA A 99 -3.02 6.41 16.50
CA ALA A 99 -1.89 5.49 16.32
C ALA A 99 -1.70 4.54 17.51
N SER A 100 -1.98 5.02 18.72
CA SER A 100 -1.93 4.22 19.94
C SER A 100 -3.01 3.14 20.04
N ARG A 101 -3.95 3.09 19.08
CA ARG A 101 -4.97 2.03 18.94
C ARG A 101 -4.52 0.88 18.05
N CYS A 102 -3.33 0.95 17.47
CA CYS A 102 -2.81 -0.06 16.54
C CYS A 102 -2.83 -1.44 17.21
N LEU A 103 -3.46 -2.42 16.56
CA LEU A 103 -3.54 -3.80 17.04
C LEU A 103 -2.26 -4.61 16.79
N ARG A 104 -1.21 -3.98 16.26
CA ARG A 104 0.09 -4.61 15.97
C ARG A 104 -0.04 -5.94 15.21
N CYS A 105 -0.77 -5.90 14.09
CA CYS A 105 -1.00 -7.09 13.25
C CYS A 105 0.31 -7.71 12.71
N ASP A 106 1.37 -6.90 12.59
CA ASP A 106 2.74 -7.34 12.32
C ASP A 106 3.24 -8.36 13.35
N ILE A 107 2.92 -8.14 14.63
CA ILE A 107 3.25 -9.05 15.74
C ILE A 107 2.32 -10.26 15.75
N GLN A 108 1.02 -10.06 15.50
CA GLN A 108 0.04 -11.16 15.54
C GLN A 108 0.34 -12.24 14.49
N VAL A 109 0.76 -11.86 13.28
CA VAL A 109 1.16 -12.80 12.22
C VAL A 109 2.46 -13.53 12.59
N ALA A 110 3.42 -12.85 13.22
CA ALA A 110 4.66 -13.47 13.69
C ALA A 110 4.43 -14.46 14.84
N CYS A 111 3.51 -14.14 15.78
CA CYS A 111 3.13 -15.04 16.88
C CYS A 111 2.36 -16.29 16.41
N ILE A 112 1.45 -16.15 15.44
CA ILE A 112 0.67 -17.29 14.91
C ILE A 112 1.60 -18.26 14.15
N LYS A 113 2.50 -17.74 13.31
CA LYS A 113 3.51 -18.56 12.62
C LYS A 113 4.42 -19.30 13.60
N ARG A 114 4.81 -18.68 14.72
CA ARG A 114 5.66 -19.30 15.77
C ARG A 114 4.95 -20.39 16.58
N LYS A 115 3.64 -20.29 16.79
CA LYS A 115 2.84 -21.28 17.56
C LYS A 115 2.36 -22.47 16.72
N GLY A 116 2.78 -22.57 15.45
CA GLY A 116 2.31 -23.64 14.55
C GLY A 116 0.83 -23.53 14.17
N GLY A 117 0.23 -22.35 14.34
CA GLY A 117 -1.15 -22.10 13.92
C GLY A 117 -1.20 -21.95 12.40
N PHE A 118 -1.97 -22.82 11.75
CA PHE A 118 -2.28 -22.70 10.32
C PHE A 118 -3.42 -21.70 10.13
N TRP A 119 -3.22 -20.76 9.20
CA TRP A 119 -4.32 -20.13 8.44
C TRP A 119 -4.34 -20.80 7.07
#